data_AF-A0A1Y2SFX8-F1
#
_entry.id   AF-A0A1Y2SFX8-F1
#
_cell.length_a   1.000
_cell.length_b   1.000
_cell.length_c   1.000
_cell.angle_alpha   90.00
_cell.angle_beta   90.00
_cell.angle_gamma   90.00
#
_symmetry.space_group_name_H-M   'P 1'
#
loop_
_entity.id
_entity.type
_entity.pdbx_description
1 polymer ?
#
loop_
_entity_poly.entity_id
_entity_poly.type
_entity_poly.pdbx_seq_one_letter_code
_entity_poly.pdbx_strand_id
1 'polypeptide(L)'
;MGTKLAGTLDSQSTCPCGVNLIHSIPDSYQNTALSSGNTEPQELPSETKKWIGFSVSPEIDYCSIKCIATLDDGSVLNGEFNQENKVMFTSITGHKCVKLEIEHFEKGSSPQSLTEILLNKIIG
;
A
#
# COMPACT_ATOMS: atom_id res chain seq x y z
N MET A 1 38.96 -17.19 50.85
CA MET A 1 39.30 -16.18 49.83
C MET A 1 38.91 -16.74 48.47
N GLY A 2 37.71 -16.43 47.98
CA GLY A 2 37.22 -16.89 46.68
C GLY A 2 36.45 -15.74 46.04
N THR A 3 36.96 -15.26 44.91
CA THR A 3 36.44 -14.10 44.19
C THR A 3 35.09 -14.43 43.55
N LYS A 4 34.13 -13.53 43.78
CA LYS A 4 32.79 -13.54 43.16
C LYS A 4 32.95 -13.10 41.71
N LEU A 5 32.89 -14.03 40.77
CA LEU A 5 32.81 -13.69 39.33
C LEU A 5 31.36 -13.28 39.02
N ALA A 6 31.22 -12.10 38.44
CA ALA A 6 29.94 -11.52 38.02
C ALA A 6 29.23 -12.44 37.02
N GLY A 7 27.92 -12.55 37.16
CA GLY A 7 27.08 -13.55 36.49
C GLY A 7 27.14 -13.49 34.97
N THR A 8 27.25 -14.67 34.36
CA THR A 8 26.62 -14.91 33.07
C THR A 8 25.12 -15.04 33.36
N LEU A 9 24.31 -14.16 32.78
CA LEU A 9 22.87 -14.31 32.76
C LEU A 9 22.58 -15.40 31.72
N ASP A 10 22.37 -16.63 32.16
CA ASP A 10 21.87 -17.72 31.31
C ASP A 10 20.44 -17.38 30.86
N SER A 11 20.33 -16.55 29.81
CA SER A 11 19.09 -16.34 29.07
C SER A 11 18.74 -17.63 28.33
N GLN A 12 18.04 -18.52 29.01
CA GLN A 12 17.37 -19.65 28.37
C GLN A 12 16.13 -19.12 27.64
N SER A 13 16.27 -18.82 26.35
CA SER A 13 15.12 -18.62 25.47
C SER A 13 14.58 -19.98 25.05
N THR A 14 13.58 -20.49 25.77
CA THR A 14 12.84 -21.70 25.37
C THR A 14 11.88 -21.34 24.25
N CYS A 15 12.30 -21.54 23.01
CA CYS A 15 11.43 -21.45 21.83
C CYS A 15 10.97 -22.88 21.46
N PRO A 16 9.67 -23.22 21.51
CA PRO A 16 9.18 -24.57 21.25
C PRO A 16 8.80 -24.84 19.77
N CYS A 17 9.29 -24.04 18.82
CA CYS A 17 9.08 -24.27 17.39
C CYS A 17 10.41 -24.56 16.69
N GLY A 18 10.60 -25.82 16.29
CA GLY A 18 11.83 -26.30 15.67
C GLY A 18 12.02 -25.79 14.25
N VAL A 19 12.62 -24.60 14.09
CA VAL A 19 13.24 -24.20 12.82
C VAL A 19 14.44 -23.25 13.03
N ASN A 20 15.47 -23.50 12.22
CA ASN A 20 16.57 -22.63 11.78
C ASN A 20 17.77 -22.39 12.70
N LEU A 21 18.85 -23.11 12.38
CA LEU A 21 20.09 -22.54 11.84
C LEU A 21 20.37 -21.06 12.19
N ILE A 22 21.40 -20.82 12.98
CA ILE A 22 22.33 -19.74 12.68
C ILE A 22 23.69 -20.41 12.59
N HIS A 23 24.19 -20.63 11.37
CA HIS A 23 25.60 -20.96 11.20
C HIS A 23 26.39 -19.80 11.80
N SER A 24 27.27 -20.14 12.75
CA SER A 24 28.20 -19.23 13.40
C SER A 24 28.73 -18.19 12.43
N ILE A 25 28.62 -16.91 12.80
CA ILE A 25 29.36 -15.86 12.10
C ILE A 25 30.85 -16.14 12.36
N PRO A 26 31.69 -16.39 11.34
CA PRO A 26 33.11 -16.51 11.58
C PRO A 26 33.69 -15.10 11.76
N ASP A 27 34.18 -14.82 12.97
CA ASP A 27 35.03 -13.67 13.24
C ASP A 27 36.38 -13.85 12.52
N SER A 28 36.53 -13.25 11.34
CA SER A 28 37.85 -13.12 10.71
C SER A 28 38.00 -11.78 10.01
N TYR A 29 38.65 -10.85 10.71
CA TYR A 29 39.22 -9.66 10.11
C TYR A 29 40.61 -10.01 9.59
N GLN A 30 40.72 -10.30 8.28
CA GLN A 30 42.01 -10.34 7.58
C GLN A 30 41.97 -9.34 6.43
N ASN A 31 42.55 -8.18 6.68
CA ASN A 31 42.81 -7.13 5.70
C ASN A 31 43.94 -7.60 4.76
N THR A 32 43.63 -7.90 3.50
CA THR A 32 44.63 -8.01 2.43
C THR A 32 44.12 -7.34 1.16
N ALA A 33 44.94 -6.48 0.59
CA ALA A 33 44.63 -5.65 -0.57
C ALA A 33 44.76 -6.43 -1.90
N LEU A 34 44.11 -5.87 -2.93
CA LEU A 34 44.24 -6.09 -4.39
C LEU A 34 43.38 -7.16 -5.10
N SER A 35 42.43 -6.62 -5.88
CA SER A 35 42.22 -6.86 -7.33
C SER A 35 41.03 -7.73 -7.77
N SER A 36 40.18 -7.08 -8.57
CA SER A 36 39.31 -7.58 -9.63
C SER A 36 38.28 -8.68 -9.33
N GLY A 37 37.02 -8.27 -9.34
CA GLY A 37 35.87 -9.16 -9.51
C GLY A 37 34.58 -8.44 -9.15
N ASN A 38 33.91 -7.85 -10.13
CA ASN A 38 32.58 -7.25 -9.99
C ASN A 38 31.62 -8.32 -9.44
N THR A 39 31.33 -8.29 -8.15
CA THR A 39 30.22 -9.05 -7.57
C THR A 39 29.22 -8.04 -7.04
N GLU A 40 28.38 -7.61 -7.97
CA GLU A 40 27.12 -6.94 -7.70
C GLU A 40 26.37 -7.74 -6.61
N PRO A 41 25.92 -7.11 -5.51
CA PRO A 41 25.01 -7.75 -4.58
C PRO A 41 23.79 -8.18 -5.39
N GLN A 42 23.53 -9.48 -5.44
CA GLN A 42 22.39 -10.06 -6.14
C GLN A 42 21.12 -9.31 -5.70
N GLU A 43 20.59 -8.51 -6.63
CA GLU A 43 19.29 -7.86 -6.49
C GLU A 43 18.26 -8.97 -6.26
N LEU A 44 17.67 -9.00 -5.06
CA LEU A 44 16.54 -9.87 -4.75
C LEU A 44 15.49 -9.66 -5.86
N PRO A 45 14.82 -10.72 -6.35
CA PRO A 45 13.92 -10.61 -7.49
C PRO A 45 12.86 -9.56 -7.19
N SER A 46 12.80 -8.53 -8.06
CA SER A 46 11.81 -7.45 -8.05
C SER A 46 10.47 -7.98 -7.54
N GLU A 47 10.09 -7.64 -6.31
CA GLU A 47 8.71 -7.76 -5.88
C GLU A 47 7.91 -6.89 -6.84
N THR A 48 7.19 -7.54 -7.76
CA THR A 48 6.30 -6.84 -8.69
C THR A 48 5.28 -6.13 -7.84
N LYS A 49 5.40 -4.79 -7.73
CA LYS A 49 4.49 -3.97 -6.94
C LYS A 49 3.05 -4.26 -7.38
N LYS A 50 2.27 -4.88 -6.50
CA LYS A 50 0.86 -5.17 -6.75
C LYS A 50 0.13 -3.85 -7.00
N TRP A 51 -0.85 -3.87 -7.89
CA TRP A 51 -1.66 -2.71 -8.19
C TRP A 51 -3.11 -3.11 -8.42
N ILE A 52 -4.02 -2.15 -8.25
CA ILE A 52 -5.41 -2.27 -8.63
C ILE A 52 -5.89 -0.96 -9.23
N GLY A 53 -6.64 -1.05 -10.33
CA GLY A 53 -7.16 0.10 -11.05
C GLY A 53 -8.65 -0.05 -11.33
N PHE A 54 -9.34 1.08 -11.33
CA PHE A 54 -10.76 1.17 -11.67
C PHE A 54 -10.94 2.18 -12.80
N SER A 55 -11.86 1.89 -13.70
CA SER A 55 -12.28 2.78 -14.78
C SER A 55 -13.80 2.83 -14.78
N VAL A 56 -14.35 4.04 -14.87
CA VAL A 56 -15.80 4.29 -14.87
C VAL A 56 -16.23 4.71 -16.28
N SER A 57 -17.53 4.56 -16.58
CA SER A 57 -18.10 4.97 -17.87
C SER A 57 -17.71 6.43 -18.23
N PRO A 58 -17.37 6.72 -19.49
CA PRO A 58 -17.04 8.07 -19.94
C PRO A 58 -18.28 8.97 -20.12
N GLU A 59 -19.49 8.45 -19.91
CA GLU A 59 -20.74 9.22 -20.05
C GLU A 59 -20.88 10.37 -19.03
N ILE A 60 -20.13 10.27 -17.94
CA ILE A 60 -20.15 11.21 -16.82
C ILE A 60 -18.69 11.56 -16.49
N ASP A 61 -18.40 12.84 -16.27
CA ASP A 61 -17.07 13.26 -15.81
C ASP A 61 -16.92 12.98 -14.31
N TYR A 62 -16.00 12.08 -13.98
CA TYR A 62 -15.62 11.74 -12.61
C TYR A 62 -14.27 12.35 -12.24
N CYS A 63 -13.66 13.18 -13.09
CA CYS A 63 -12.37 13.81 -12.79
C CYS A 63 -12.43 14.54 -11.44
N SER A 64 -11.39 14.35 -10.64
CA SER A 64 -11.25 14.92 -9.31
C SER A 64 -12.26 14.47 -8.26
N ILE A 65 -13.07 13.45 -8.57
CA ILE A 65 -13.93 12.80 -7.58
C ILE A 65 -13.09 11.83 -6.74
N LYS A 66 -13.20 11.97 -5.42
CA LYS A 66 -12.52 11.10 -4.46
C LYS A 66 -13.25 9.78 -4.25
N CYS A 67 -12.47 8.75 -4.02
CA CYS A 67 -12.96 7.41 -3.76
C CYS A 67 -12.13 6.69 -2.69
N ILE A 68 -12.77 5.72 -2.06
CA ILE A 68 -12.17 4.86 -1.03
C ILE A 68 -12.29 3.41 -1.50
N ALA A 69 -11.16 2.74 -1.66
CA ALA A 69 -11.09 1.31 -1.94
C ALA A 69 -10.73 0.55 -0.66
N THR A 70 -11.58 -0.40 -0.25
CA THR A 70 -11.31 -1.34 0.84
C THR A 70 -10.86 -2.67 0.25
N LEU A 71 -9.72 -3.18 0.68
CA LEU A 71 -9.19 -4.48 0.26
C LEU A 71 -9.62 -5.61 1.20
N ASP A 72 -9.38 -6.84 0.78
CA ASP A 72 -9.70 -8.08 1.49
C ASP A 72 -8.89 -8.31 2.77
N ASP A 73 -7.71 -7.69 2.88
CA ASP A 73 -6.90 -7.66 4.10
C ASP A 73 -7.37 -6.58 5.12
N GLY A 74 -8.41 -5.82 4.79
CA GLY A 74 -8.95 -4.73 5.60
C GLY A 74 -8.24 -3.39 5.40
N SER A 75 -7.21 -3.31 4.54
CA SER A 75 -6.58 -2.03 4.21
C SER A 75 -7.54 -1.12 3.43
N VAL A 76 -7.36 0.19 3.65
CA VAL A 76 -8.19 1.24 3.05
C VAL A 76 -7.30 2.19 2.26
N LEU A 77 -7.65 2.43 1.01
CA LEU A 77 -6.90 3.23 0.06
C LEU A 77 -7.76 4.40 -0.41
N ASN A 78 -7.24 5.62 -0.29
CA ASN A 78 -7.89 6.83 -0.77
C ASN A 78 -7.32 7.20 -2.13
N GLY A 79 -8.20 7.45 -3.10
CA GLY A 79 -7.81 7.74 -4.47
C GLY A 79 -8.70 8.81 -5.08
N GLU A 80 -8.26 9.33 -6.23
CA GLU A 80 -8.98 10.34 -6.99
C GLU A 80 -8.98 9.93 -8.47
N PHE A 81 -10.14 10.06 -9.12
CA PHE A 81 -10.25 9.78 -10.54
C PHE A 81 -9.58 10.88 -11.36
N ASN A 82 -8.84 10.47 -12.40
CA ASN A 82 -8.21 11.38 -13.35
C ASN A 82 -9.16 11.78 -14.49
N GLN A 83 -8.68 12.58 -15.43
CA GLN A 83 -9.43 13.04 -16.61
C GLN A 83 -9.89 11.91 -17.55
N GLU A 84 -9.34 10.70 -17.40
CA GLU A 84 -9.76 9.52 -18.14
C GLU A 84 -10.79 8.68 -17.35
N ASN A 85 -11.34 9.21 -16.26
CA ASN A 85 -12.20 8.50 -15.30
C ASN A 85 -11.55 7.21 -14.77
N LYS A 86 -10.23 7.26 -14.51
CA LYS A 86 -9.45 6.16 -13.95
C LYS A 86 -8.84 6.54 -12.61
N VAL A 87 -8.77 5.57 -11.72
CA VAL A 87 -7.98 5.65 -10.48
C VAL A 87 -7.13 4.40 -10.37
N MET A 88 -5.89 4.55 -9.90
CA MET A 88 -4.94 3.46 -9.76
C MET A 88 -4.24 3.54 -8.41
N PHE A 89 -4.21 2.40 -7.72
CA PHE A 89 -3.51 2.21 -6.46
C PHE A 89 -2.35 1.25 -6.69
N THR A 90 -1.14 1.67 -6.30
CA THR A 90 0.09 0.89 -6.44
C THR A 90 0.65 0.48 -5.08
N SER A 91 1.44 -0.59 -5.04
CA SER A 91 2.03 -1.12 -3.80
C SER A 91 0.96 -1.52 -2.78
N ILE A 92 -0.11 -2.16 -3.24
CA ILE A 92 -1.19 -2.61 -2.36
C ILE A 92 -0.78 -3.85 -1.54
N THR A 93 -1.32 -3.98 -0.33
CA THR A 93 -1.09 -5.11 0.57
C THR A 93 -2.05 -6.27 0.30
N GLY A 94 -3.32 -5.94 0.04
CA GLY A 94 -4.37 -6.92 -0.26
C GLY A 94 -4.29 -7.53 -1.66
N HIS A 95 -5.11 -8.56 -1.89
CA HIS A 95 -5.18 -9.29 -3.15
C HIS A 95 -6.41 -8.91 -3.98
N LYS A 96 -7.49 -8.46 -3.32
CA LYS A 96 -8.75 -8.12 -3.96
C LYS A 96 -9.36 -6.89 -3.30
N CYS A 97 -9.95 -6.00 -4.10
CA CYS A 97 -10.85 -4.99 -3.57
C CYS A 97 -12.22 -5.60 -3.30
N VAL A 98 -12.73 -5.38 -2.08
CA VAL A 98 -14.03 -5.86 -1.63
C VAL A 98 -15.09 -4.75 -1.62
N LYS A 99 -14.68 -3.48 -1.63
CA LYS A 99 -15.60 -2.34 -1.65
C LYS A 99 -14.92 -1.11 -2.28
N LEU A 100 -15.63 -0.42 -3.17
CA LEU A 100 -15.23 0.89 -3.70
C LEU A 100 -16.37 1.90 -3.42
N GLU A 101 -16.06 2.96 -2.69
CA GLU A 101 -17.00 4.02 -2.32
C GLU A 101 -16.57 5.34 -2.96
N ILE A 102 -17.54 6.15 -3.37
CA ILE A 102 -17.31 7.49 -3.92
C ILE A 102 -17.73 8.50 -2.86
N GLU A 103 -16.81 9.38 -2.43
CA GLU A 103 -17.03 10.21 -1.23
C GLU A 103 -18.05 11.34 -1.45
N HIS A 104 -18.12 11.92 -2.65
CA HIS A 104 -19.10 12.95 -2.98
C HIS A 104 -19.25 13.07 -4.50
N PHE A 105 -20.40 12.66 -5.04
CA PHE A 105 -20.67 12.79 -6.47
C PHE A 105 -21.84 13.76 -6.70
N GLU A 106 -21.51 15.03 -6.95
CA GLU A 106 -22.49 16.01 -7.42
C GLU A 106 -22.70 15.75 -8.92
N LYS A 107 -23.67 14.90 -9.26
CA LYS A 107 -24.09 14.77 -10.66
C LYS A 107 -24.45 16.17 -11.12
N GLY A 108 -23.78 16.67 -12.16
CA GLY A 108 -24.07 17.96 -12.80
C GLY A 108 -25.52 17.99 -13.27
N SER A 109 -26.43 18.30 -12.34
CA SER A 109 -27.80 18.68 -12.61
C SER A 109 -27.70 20.04 -13.27
N SER A 110 -28.16 20.15 -14.51
CA SER A 110 -28.54 21.45 -15.05
C SER A 110 -29.31 22.22 -13.97
N PRO A 111 -28.95 23.48 -13.65
CA PRO A 111 -29.60 24.26 -12.60
C PRO A 111 -30.91 24.81 -13.16
N GLN A 112 -31.89 23.94 -13.35
CA GLN A 112 -33.27 24.36 -13.33
C GLN A 112 -33.86 23.72 -12.10
N SER A 113 -33.77 24.46 -11.00
CA SER A 113 -34.49 24.13 -9.77
C SER A 113 -35.95 23.88 -10.14
N LEU A 114 -36.59 22.88 -9.51
CA LEU A 114 -38.03 22.68 -9.68
C LEU A 114 -38.79 23.98 -9.38
N THR A 115 -38.25 24.82 -8.49
CA THR A 115 -38.73 26.18 -8.22
C THR A 115 -38.63 27.08 -9.44
N GLU A 116 -37.53 27.07 -10.21
CA GLU A 116 -37.41 27.83 -11.47
C GLU A 116 -38.39 27.34 -12.53
N ILE A 117 -38.58 26.03 -12.65
CA ILE A 117 -39.54 25.44 -13.59
C ILE A 117 -40.97 25.86 -13.23
N LEU A 118 -41.31 25.89 -11.93
CA LEU A 118 -42.62 26.33 -11.45
C LEU A 118 -42.80 27.84 -11.59
N LEU A 119 -41.79 28.66 -11.29
CA LEU A 119 -41.84 30.12 -11.46
C LEU A 119 -42.03 30.52 -12.93
N ASN A 120 -41.31 29.87 -13.85
CA ASN A 120 -41.48 30.11 -15.28
C ASN A 120 -42.89 29.76 -15.80
N LYS A 121 -43.60 28.86 -15.12
CA LYS A 121 -45.01 28.53 -15.44
C LYS A 121 -46.03 29.46 -14.79
N ILE A 122 -45.68 30.17 -13.72
CA ILE A 122 -46.58 31.11 -13.02
C ILE A 122 -46.48 32.52 -13.61
N ILE A 123 -45.30 32.89 -14.13
CA ILE A 123 -45.02 34.21 -14.72
C ILE A 123 -45.40 34.25 -16.23
N GLY A 124 -45.81 33.11 -16.80
CA GLY A 124 -46.33 32.99 -18.16
C GLY A 124 -47.77 33.47 -18.30
#